data_AF-A0A2E4QID7-F1
#
_entry.id   AF-A0A2E4QID7-F1
#
_cell.length_a   1.000
_cell.length_b   1.000
_cell.length_c   1.000
_cell.angle_alpha   90.00
_cell.angle_beta   90.00
_cell.angle_gamma   90.00
#
_symmetry.space_group_name_H-M   'P 1'
#
loop_
_entity.id
_entity.type
_entity.pdbx_description
1 polymer ?
#
loop_
_entity_poly.entity_id
_entity_poly.type
_entity_poly.pdbx_seq_one_letter_code
_entity_poly.pdbx_strand_id
1 'polypeptide(L)'
;IEYMISVTSGDTTQTIDINPEFMTREVLDSGVKISPVTKTVNSGSGSSGTTTTEIDGIVVEMMAGLLPTSHEHLDGGGHTDANGIWVEGDYTLEMVIKKGSTVVYGESSSQGCPAAANGFPYIEVTGTTASSCRGDSSVSVNGWFAMPGPATDQVGTEYLDLESFYDEDDCYTFQVTITNTLSSGDELVIIQDDVAWDLDFESNKEGPWDMNTC
;
A
#
# COMPACT_ATOMS: atom_id res chain seq x y z
N ILE A 1 -2.46 22.27 10.75
CA ILE A 1 -2.84 22.26 12.19
C ILE A 1 -1.71 22.95 12.93
N GLU A 2 -1.98 24.04 13.65
CA GLU A 2 -0.99 24.73 14.48
C GLU A 2 -1.10 24.24 15.93
N TYR A 3 0.02 23.86 16.53
CA TYR A 3 0.07 23.39 17.90
C TYR A 3 0.80 24.43 18.75
N MET A 4 0.20 24.78 19.88
CA MET A 4 0.71 25.81 20.78
C MET A 4 0.83 25.25 22.19
N ILE A 5 1.96 25.54 22.85
CA ILE A 5 2.08 25.35 24.29
C ILE A 5 1.68 26.67 24.94
N SER A 6 0.68 26.60 25.83
CA SER A 6 0.26 27.75 26.64
C SER A 6 0.57 27.46 28.10
N VAL A 7 1.31 28.36 28.74
CA VAL A 7 1.67 28.29 30.15
C VAL A 7 1.05 29.48 30.87
N THR A 8 0.28 29.18 31.92
CA THR A 8 -0.36 30.20 32.76
C THR A 8 0.25 30.18 34.15
N SER A 9 0.61 31.37 34.64
CA SER A 9 1.04 31.60 36.02
C SER A 9 0.39 32.87 36.55
N GLY A 10 -0.54 32.73 37.50
CA GLY A 10 -1.37 33.84 37.97
C GLY A 10 -2.23 34.40 36.83
N ASP A 11 -2.16 35.71 36.62
CA ASP A 11 -2.91 36.41 35.56
C ASP A 11 -2.14 36.49 34.22
N THR A 12 -0.96 35.87 34.12
CA THR A 12 -0.14 35.89 32.90
C THR A 12 -0.24 34.57 32.16
N THR A 13 -0.60 34.64 30.89
CA THR A 13 -0.52 33.52 29.95
C THR A 13 0.53 33.84 28.90
N GLN A 14 1.47 32.93 28.69
CA GLN A 14 2.37 32.95 27.54
C GLN A 14 2.03 31.79 26.62
N THR A 15 2.10 32.06 25.33
CA THR A 15 1.88 31.06 24.30
C THR A 15 3.09 31.05 23.39
N ILE A 16 3.57 29.85 23.06
CA ILE A 16 4.61 29.62 22.07
C ILE A 16 4.11 28.60 21.06
N ASP A 17 4.36 28.88 19.78
CA ASP A 17 4.12 27.92 18.71
C ASP A 17 5.14 26.80 18.82
N ILE A 18 4.68 25.55 18.77
CA ILE A 18 5.56 24.41 18.63
C ILE A 18 6.08 24.44 17.19
N ASN A 19 7.40 24.53 17.00
CA ASN A 19 7.99 24.32 15.68
C ASN A 19 7.51 22.94 15.19
N PRO A 20 6.85 22.84 14.03
CA PRO A 20 6.37 21.56 13.50
C PRO A 20 7.46 20.49 13.41
N GLU A 21 8.75 20.86 13.27
CA GLU A 21 9.89 19.94 13.32
C GLU A 21 10.06 19.22 14.67
N PHE A 22 9.49 19.75 15.76
CA PHE A 22 9.48 19.11 17.09
C PHE A 22 8.25 18.24 17.34
N MET A 23 7.29 18.22 16.42
CA MET A 23 6.21 17.25 16.46
C MET A 23 6.56 16.16 15.49
N THR A 24 7.06 15.02 15.98
CA THR A 24 7.28 13.88 15.11
C THR A 24 5.93 13.45 14.55
N ARG A 25 5.78 13.59 13.24
CA ARG A 25 4.60 13.16 12.49
C ARG A 25 4.94 11.74 12.09
N GLU A 26 4.66 10.82 13.01
CA GLU A 26 4.87 9.38 12.81
C GLU A 26 3.63 8.80 12.13
N VAL A 27 3.84 7.98 11.12
CA VAL A 27 2.82 7.10 10.55
C VAL A 27 2.61 5.95 11.53
N LEU A 28 1.36 5.72 11.94
CA LEU A 28 1.00 4.69 12.92
C LEU A 28 0.12 3.59 12.35
N ASP A 29 -0.58 3.90 11.25
CA ASP A 29 -1.58 3.04 10.66
C ASP A 29 -1.40 2.97 9.13
N SER A 30 -1.64 1.80 8.56
CA SER A 30 -1.84 1.58 7.13
C SER A 30 -3.19 0.93 6.83
N GLY A 31 -3.58 1.01 5.56
CA GLY A 31 -4.71 0.28 5.01
C GLY A 31 -4.40 -0.15 3.59
N VAL A 32 -4.91 -1.31 3.20
CA VAL A 32 -4.70 -1.90 1.87
C VAL A 32 -6.05 -2.08 1.17
N LYS A 33 -6.09 -1.87 -0.13
CA LYS A 33 -7.17 -2.33 -1.00
C LYS A 33 -6.58 -2.89 -2.30
N ILE A 34 -7.28 -3.84 -2.89
CA ILE A 34 -6.89 -4.46 -4.16
C ILE A 34 -8.00 -4.33 -5.19
N SER A 35 -7.62 -4.25 -6.45
CA SER A 35 -8.57 -4.21 -7.57
C SER A 35 -8.07 -5.09 -8.72
N PRO A 36 -8.96 -5.88 -9.34
CA PRO A 36 -8.58 -6.79 -10.40
C PRO A 36 -8.14 -6.03 -11.66
N VAL A 37 -7.04 -6.48 -12.27
CA VAL A 37 -6.62 -6.09 -13.61
C VAL A 37 -7.00 -7.21 -14.56
N THR A 38 -7.54 -6.87 -15.73
CA THR A 38 -8.06 -7.86 -16.68
C THR A 38 -7.41 -7.72 -18.05
N LYS A 39 -7.32 -8.83 -18.76
CA LYS A 39 -6.87 -8.89 -20.16
C LYS A 39 -7.91 -9.60 -21.03
N THR A 40 -8.00 -9.17 -22.27
CA THR A 40 -8.83 -9.85 -23.27
C THR A 40 -8.03 -10.95 -23.95
N VAL A 41 -8.50 -12.19 -23.85
CA VAL A 41 -7.91 -13.38 -24.47
C VAL A 41 -8.77 -13.80 -25.65
N ASN A 42 -8.13 -14.04 -26.79
CA ASN A 42 -8.79 -14.58 -27.98
C ASN A 42 -8.31 -16.01 -28.22
N SER A 43 -9.23 -16.96 -28.19
CA SER A 43 -8.93 -18.38 -28.36
C SER A 43 -9.60 -18.90 -29.63
N GLY A 44 -8.87 -19.68 -30.46
CA GLY A 44 -9.36 -20.22 -31.73
C GLY A 44 -9.17 -19.29 -32.94
N SER A 45 -9.54 -19.77 -34.14
CA SER A 45 -9.48 -18.98 -35.39
C SER A 45 -10.76 -19.18 -36.22
N GLY A 46 -11.17 -18.14 -36.96
CA GLY A 46 -12.41 -18.16 -37.77
C GLY A 46 -13.69 -18.06 -36.92
N SER A 47 -14.79 -18.66 -37.39
CA SER A 47 -16.12 -18.60 -36.72
C SER A 47 -16.24 -19.40 -35.42
N SER A 48 -15.16 -20.06 -34.97
CA SER A 48 -15.09 -20.76 -33.67
C SER A 48 -14.22 -20.02 -32.65
N GLY A 49 -13.80 -18.78 -32.96
CA GLY A 49 -13.08 -17.93 -32.03
C GLY A 49 -13.96 -17.53 -30.85
N THR A 50 -13.42 -17.58 -29.64
CA THR A 50 -14.05 -17.06 -28.42
C THR A 50 -13.18 -15.95 -27.85
N THR A 51 -13.81 -14.86 -27.43
CA THR A 51 -13.15 -13.74 -26.75
C THR A 51 -13.61 -13.75 -25.30
N THR A 52 -12.67 -13.97 -24.38
CA THR A 52 -12.89 -13.95 -22.93
C THR A 52 -12.14 -12.76 -22.32
N THR A 53 -12.64 -12.25 -21.20
CA THR A 53 -11.92 -11.29 -20.36
C THR A 53 -11.52 -12.04 -19.10
N GLU A 54 -10.23 -12.19 -18.89
CA GLU A 54 -9.67 -12.96 -17.78
C GLU A 54 -8.87 -12.05 -16.87
N ILE A 55 -8.75 -12.41 -15.60
CA ILE A 55 -7.85 -11.72 -14.67
C ILE A 55 -6.40 -11.88 -15.13
N ASP A 56 -5.65 -10.78 -15.05
CA ASP A 56 -4.23 -10.69 -15.37
C ASP A 56 -3.38 -10.44 -14.12
N GLY A 57 -3.97 -9.79 -13.11
CA GLY A 57 -3.31 -9.42 -11.88
C GLY A 57 -4.19 -8.55 -10.99
N ILE A 58 -3.56 -7.86 -10.04
CA ILE A 58 -4.21 -6.92 -9.14
C ILE A 58 -3.43 -5.60 -9.08
N VAL A 59 -4.14 -4.48 -9.02
CA VAL A 59 -3.59 -3.23 -8.48
C VAL A 59 -3.68 -3.33 -6.97
N VAL A 60 -2.58 -3.06 -6.28
CA VAL A 60 -2.59 -2.89 -4.82
C VAL A 60 -2.50 -1.40 -4.53
N GLU A 61 -3.45 -0.86 -3.78
CA GLU A 61 -3.43 0.50 -3.31
C GLU A 61 -3.27 0.52 -1.78
N MET A 62 -2.49 1.47 -1.29
CA MET A 62 -2.22 1.65 0.13
C MET A 62 -2.58 3.06 0.57
N MET A 63 -2.97 3.18 1.83
CA MET A 63 -3.02 4.43 2.56
C MET A 63 -2.14 4.28 3.80
N ALA A 64 -1.42 5.34 4.18
CA ALA A 64 -0.61 5.34 5.39
C ALA A 64 -0.77 6.69 6.11
N GLY A 65 -0.89 6.66 7.43
CA GLY A 65 -0.93 7.86 8.25
C GLY A 65 -1.48 7.58 9.64
N LEU A 66 -2.44 8.41 10.04
CA LEU A 66 -3.27 8.19 11.22
C LEU A 66 -4.69 7.87 10.76
N LEU A 67 -5.06 6.61 10.81
CA LEU A 67 -6.37 6.15 10.35
C LEU A 67 -7.38 6.16 11.52
N PRO A 68 -8.68 6.42 11.26
CA PRO A 68 -9.68 6.37 12.31
C PRO A 68 -9.87 4.93 12.80
N THR A 69 -9.98 4.68 14.11
CA THR A 69 -10.11 3.31 14.67
C THR A 69 -11.28 2.46 14.14
N SER A 70 -12.22 3.08 13.41
CA SER A 70 -13.31 2.39 12.72
C SER A 70 -12.95 1.94 11.30
N HIS A 71 -11.71 2.14 10.88
CA HIS A 71 -11.26 1.71 9.57
C HIS A 71 -11.12 0.20 9.56
N GLU A 72 -11.66 -0.43 8.53
CA GLU A 72 -11.67 -1.88 8.38
C GLU A 72 -11.45 -2.25 6.91
N HIS A 73 -10.81 -3.38 6.70
CA HIS A 73 -10.76 -4.05 5.41
C HIS A 73 -12.11 -4.72 5.13
N LEU A 74 -12.51 -4.77 3.86
CA LEU A 74 -13.81 -5.26 3.41
C LEU A 74 -13.64 -6.43 2.44
N ASP A 75 -14.67 -7.28 2.37
CA ASP A 75 -14.80 -8.26 1.29
C ASP A 75 -14.80 -7.54 -0.08
N GLY A 76 -14.37 -8.25 -1.12
CA GLY A 76 -14.17 -7.68 -2.46
C GLY A 76 -12.84 -6.95 -2.63
N GLY A 77 -11.86 -7.21 -1.76
CA GLY A 77 -10.57 -6.51 -1.81
C GLY A 77 -10.63 -5.06 -1.34
N GLY A 78 -11.71 -4.66 -0.65
CA GLY A 78 -11.99 -3.27 -0.34
C GLY A 78 -11.44 -2.81 1.02
N HIS A 79 -11.62 -1.52 1.29
CA HIS A 79 -11.40 -0.94 2.61
C HIS A 79 -12.45 0.15 2.84
N THR A 80 -12.87 0.35 4.08
CA THR A 80 -13.73 1.47 4.45
C THR A 80 -13.13 2.80 3.99
N ASP A 81 -13.97 3.78 3.66
CA ASP A 81 -13.49 5.14 3.37
C ASP A 81 -12.85 5.73 4.63
N ALA A 82 -11.53 5.60 4.72
CA ALA A 82 -10.75 6.14 5.79
C ALA A 82 -10.43 7.60 5.44
N ASN A 83 -11.02 8.54 6.18
CA ASN A 83 -10.58 9.95 6.20
C ASN A 83 -9.29 10.08 7.03
N GLY A 84 -8.28 9.28 6.66
CA GLY A 84 -6.98 9.23 7.31
C GLY A 84 -6.28 10.58 7.24
N ILE A 85 -5.56 10.92 8.30
CA ILE A 85 -4.67 12.08 8.29
C ILE A 85 -3.35 11.61 7.72
N TRP A 86 -2.99 12.07 6.52
CA TRP A 86 -1.66 11.81 5.97
C TRP A 86 -0.60 12.56 6.77
N VAL A 87 0.59 11.99 6.74
CA VAL A 87 1.72 12.41 7.57
C VAL A 87 2.80 12.93 6.64
N GLU A 88 3.23 14.17 6.89
CA GLU A 88 4.41 14.75 6.23
C GLU A 88 5.61 14.53 7.15
N GLY A 89 6.58 13.77 6.70
CA GLY A 89 7.72 13.32 7.49
C GLY A 89 8.61 12.42 6.66
N ASP A 90 9.62 11.85 7.31
CA ASP A 90 10.55 10.93 6.66
C ASP A 90 10.21 9.51 7.09
N TYR A 91 9.74 8.70 6.15
CA TYR A 91 9.38 7.30 6.42
C TYR A 91 9.42 6.46 5.15
N THR A 92 9.50 5.15 5.33
CA THR A 92 9.37 4.18 4.24
C THR A 92 8.15 3.30 4.46
N LEU A 93 7.55 2.88 3.35
CA LEU A 93 6.45 1.93 3.33
C LEU A 93 6.86 0.76 2.45
N GLU A 94 6.82 -0.44 3.02
CA GLU A 94 7.10 -1.69 2.33
C GLU A 94 5.90 -2.61 2.44
N MET A 95 5.66 -3.42 1.40
CA MET A 95 4.65 -4.46 1.46
C MET A 95 5.23 -5.82 1.09
N VAL A 96 4.84 -6.85 1.82
CA VAL A 96 5.06 -8.25 1.44
C VAL A 96 3.72 -8.97 1.38
N ILE A 97 3.58 -9.86 0.40
CA ILE A 97 2.43 -10.75 0.29
C ILE A 97 2.85 -12.12 0.76
N LYS A 98 2.04 -12.73 1.63
CA LYS A 98 2.28 -14.05 2.20
C LYS A 98 1.14 -14.99 1.88
N LYS A 99 1.48 -16.27 1.71
CA LYS A 99 0.54 -17.39 1.74
C LYS A 99 0.89 -18.25 2.95
N GLY A 100 0.00 -18.28 3.94
CA GLY A 100 0.34 -18.76 5.27
C GLY A 100 1.54 -18.00 5.86
N SER A 101 2.62 -18.69 6.21
CA SER A 101 3.85 -18.07 6.73
C SER A 101 4.91 -17.75 5.67
N THR A 102 4.65 -18.06 4.40
CA THR A 102 5.63 -17.94 3.32
C THR A 102 5.43 -16.64 2.57
N VAL A 103 6.49 -15.83 2.44
CA VAL A 103 6.47 -14.65 1.56
C VAL A 103 6.49 -15.14 0.11
N VAL A 104 5.47 -14.76 -0.65
CA VAL A 104 5.33 -15.10 -2.08
C VAL A 104 5.65 -13.91 -2.98
N TYR A 105 5.60 -12.69 -2.44
CA TYR A 105 5.98 -11.48 -3.15
C TYR A 105 6.45 -10.38 -2.21
N GLY A 106 7.38 -9.56 -2.68
CA GLY A 106 8.08 -8.55 -1.88
C GLY A 106 9.22 -9.14 -1.04
N GLU A 107 10.07 -8.26 -0.55
CA GLU A 107 11.07 -8.55 0.48
C GLU A 107 10.96 -7.42 1.52
N SER A 108 11.37 -7.66 2.77
CA SER A 108 11.56 -6.55 3.70
C SER A 108 12.98 -6.03 3.49
N SER A 109 13.12 -4.80 3.00
CA SER A 109 14.43 -4.22 2.72
C SER A 109 14.92 -3.47 3.95
N SER A 110 15.71 -4.14 4.79
CA SER A 110 16.53 -3.45 5.81
C SER A 110 17.65 -2.58 5.19
N GLN A 111 17.63 -2.35 3.87
CA GLN A 111 18.68 -1.69 3.08
C GLN A 111 18.13 -0.66 2.08
N GLY A 112 16.82 -0.38 2.09
CA GLY A 112 16.17 0.52 1.14
C GLY A 112 15.95 -0.12 -0.24
N CYS A 113 15.58 0.71 -1.20
CA CYS A 113 15.14 0.24 -2.51
C CYS A 113 16.11 -0.76 -3.19
N PRO A 114 15.68 -2.01 -3.48
CA PRO A 114 16.53 -2.96 -4.20
C PRO A 114 16.74 -2.52 -5.64
N ALA A 115 18.01 -2.23 -5.99
CA ALA A 115 18.43 -1.79 -7.33
C ALA A 115 18.14 -2.79 -8.48
N ALA A 116 17.68 -4.01 -8.16
CA ALA A 116 17.48 -5.10 -9.11
C ALA A 116 16.01 -5.36 -9.48
N ALA A 117 15.03 -4.71 -8.84
CA ALA A 117 13.63 -5.08 -9.00
C ALA A 117 12.82 -4.00 -9.74
N ASN A 118 12.40 -4.32 -10.96
CA ASN A 118 11.25 -3.67 -11.57
C ASN A 118 10.04 -3.92 -10.67
N GLY A 119 9.51 -2.87 -10.03
CA GLY A 119 8.18 -2.94 -9.40
C GLY A 119 8.15 -3.48 -7.99
N PHE A 120 9.21 -3.28 -7.21
CA PHE A 120 9.20 -3.64 -5.79
C PHE A 120 8.22 -2.73 -5.02
N PRO A 121 7.35 -3.29 -4.14
CA PRO A 121 6.33 -2.52 -3.44
C PRO A 121 6.94 -1.73 -2.27
N TYR A 122 7.71 -0.70 -2.60
CA TYR A 122 8.42 0.18 -1.68
C TYR A 122 8.24 1.63 -2.09
N ILE A 123 7.87 2.45 -1.11
CA ILE A 123 7.77 3.91 -1.22
C ILE A 123 8.65 4.54 -0.15
N GLU A 124 9.49 5.49 -0.55
CA GLU A 124 10.20 6.38 0.35
C GLU A 124 9.50 7.74 0.35
N VAL A 125 9.23 8.27 1.54
CA VAL A 125 8.70 9.61 1.74
C VAL A 125 9.75 10.45 2.44
N THR A 126 10.03 11.62 1.88
CA THR A 126 10.91 12.64 2.46
C THR A 126 10.17 13.96 2.53
N GLY A 127 9.77 14.34 3.75
CA GLY A 127 8.89 15.47 4.03
C GLY A 127 7.53 15.35 3.32
N THR A 128 7.41 15.99 2.15
CA THR A 128 6.18 16.03 1.34
C THR A 128 6.30 15.33 -0.01
N THR A 129 7.48 14.79 -0.32
CA THR A 129 7.75 14.11 -1.59
C THR A 129 7.79 12.62 -1.35
N ALA A 130 7.15 11.84 -2.22
CA ALA A 130 7.27 10.39 -2.22
C ALA A 130 7.82 9.88 -3.55
N SER A 131 8.63 8.84 -3.47
CA SER A 131 9.26 8.19 -4.61
C SER A 131 9.20 6.68 -4.46
N SER A 132 8.94 5.98 -5.55
CA SER A 132 9.10 4.54 -5.57
C SER A 132 10.52 4.12 -5.89
N CYS A 133 10.75 2.82 -5.77
CA CYS A 133 11.96 2.17 -6.21
C CYS A 133 12.38 2.42 -7.66
N ARG A 134 11.44 2.70 -8.55
CA ARG A 134 11.73 2.99 -9.97
C ARG A 134 12.21 4.43 -10.20
N GLY A 135 12.24 5.27 -9.16
CA GLY A 135 12.68 6.66 -9.23
C GLY A 135 11.64 7.62 -9.81
N ASP A 136 10.38 7.19 -9.93
CA ASP A 136 9.27 8.07 -10.24
C ASP A 136 8.91 8.92 -9.01
N SER A 137 9.19 10.22 -9.10
CA SER A 137 9.01 11.19 -8.02
C SER A 137 7.57 11.74 -7.92
N SER A 138 6.56 10.98 -8.38
CA SER A 138 5.18 11.45 -8.52
C SER A 138 4.16 10.70 -7.67
N VAL A 139 4.61 9.88 -6.71
CA VAL A 139 3.70 9.19 -5.79
C VAL A 139 3.07 10.23 -4.87
N SER A 140 1.74 10.29 -4.85
CA SER A 140 1.01 11.16 -3.93
C SER A 140 0.53 10.34 -2.74
N VAL A 141 1.22 10.46 -1.61
CA VAL A 141 0.82 9.81 -0.34
C VAL A 141 -0.31 10.53 0.40
N ASN A 142 -0.93 11.52 -0.23
CA ASN A 142 -2.15 12.16 0.26
C ASN A 142 -3.38 11.31 -0.11
N GLY A 143 -3.62 10.28 0.68
CA GLY A 143 -4.72 9.34 0.51
C GLY A 143 -4.27 8.00 -0.04
N TRP A 144 -5.13 7.37 -0.85
CA TRP A 144 -4.82 6.10 -1.51
C TRP A 144 -3.83 6.32 -2.65
N PHE A 145 -2.76 5.53 -2.68
CA PHE A 145 -1.80 5.49 -3.78
C PHE A 145 -1.55 4.05 -4.20
N ALA A 146 -1.32 3.85 -5.49
CA ALA A 146 -0.96 2.54 -6.02
C ALA A 146 0.46 2.17 -5.58
N MET A 147 0.63 0.93 -5.12
CA MET A 147 1.92 0.35 -4.87
C MET A 147 2.57 -0.06 -6.19
N PRO A 148 3.90 0.14 -6.35
CA PRO A 148 4.60 -0.28 -7.54
C PRO A 148 4.48 -1.79 -7.77
N GLY A 149 4.42 -2.16 -9.04
CA GLY A 149 4.27 -3.55 -9.47
C GLY A 149 5.17 -3.88 -10.66
N PRO A 150 5.48 -5.17 -10.88
CA PRO A 150 6.37 -5.61 -11.94
C PRO A 150 5.79 -5.38 -13.34
N ALA A 151 4.47 -5.48 -13.49
CA ALA A 151 3.76 -5.32 -14.76
C ALA A 151 3.21 -3.91 -14.95
N THR A 152 2.81 -3.61 -16.19
CA THR A 152 2.21 -2.32 -16.57
C THR A 152 1.09 -2.56 -17.57
N ASP A 153 -0.06 -1.94 -17.36
CA ASP A 153 -1.20 -2.03 -18.26
C ASP A 153 -1.00 -1.19 -19.54
N GLN A 154 -2.01 -1.18 -20.42
CA GLN A 154 -1.94 -0.45 -21.70
C GLN A 154 -1.89 1.08 -21.55
N VAL A 155 -2.28 1.63 -20.40
CA VAL A 155 -2.31 3.07 -20.12
C VAL A 155 -1.16 3.52 -19.21
N GLY A 156 -0.30 2.60 -18.79
CA GLY A 156 0.89 2.89 -17.99
C GLY A 156 0.72 2.68 -16.48
N THR A 157 -0.42 2.12 -16.03
CA THR A 157 -0.63 1.81 -14.61
C THR A 157 0.17 0.57 -14.23
N GLU A 158 0.97 0.66 -13.19
CA GLU A 158 1.66 -0.50 -12.64
C GLU A 158 0.71 -1.38 -11.84
N TYR A 159 0.93 -2.69 -11.92
CA TYR A 159 0.15 -3.67 -11.18
C TYR A 159 0.97 -4.93 -10.93
N LEU A 160 0.44 -5.78 -10.04
CA LEU A 160 1.01 -7.06 -9.72
C LEU A 160 0.36 -8.15 -10.57
N ASP A 161 1.07 -8.66 -11.57
CA ASP A 161 0.60 -9.79 -12.38
C ASP A 161 0.55 -11.08 -11.55
N LEU A 162 -0.37 -11.98 -11.91
CA LEU A 162 -0.56 -13.23 -11.16
C LEU A 162 0.71 -14.09 -11.12
N GLU A 163 1.52 -14.11 -12.19
CA GLU A 163 2.75 -14.90 -12.26
C GLU A 163 3.80 -14.47 -11.22
N SER A 164 3.69 -13.25 -10.69
CA SER A 164 4.64 -12.68 -9.74
C SER A 164 4.38 -13.05 -8.28
N PHE A 165 3.15 -13.42 -7.89
CA PHE A 165 2.82 -13.66 -6.48
C PHE A 165 1.82 -14.79 -6.23
N TYR A 166 0.98 -15.09 -7.22
CA TYR A 166 -0.14 -16.00 -7.08
C TYR A 166 0.25 -17.39 -7.58
N ASP A 167 -0.04 -18.41 -6.79
CA ASP A 167 0.33 -19.81 -7.05
C ASP A 167 -0.91 -20.70 -7.22
N GLU A 168 -1.82 -20.66 -6.23
CA GLU A 168 -3.11 -21.37 -6.25
C GLU A 168 -4.15 -20.61 -5.43
N ASP A 169 -5.40 -21.06 -5.51
CA ASP A 169 -6.50 -20.52 -4.72
C ASP A 169 -6.24 -20.72 -3.22
N ASP A 170 -6.07 -19.62 -2.47
CA ASP A 170 -5.80 -19.64 -1.03
C ASP A 170 -5.98 -18.23 -0.43
N CYS A 171 -5.81 -18.15 0.88
CA CYS A 171 -5.75 -16.92 1.65
C CYS A 171 -4.36 -16.26 1.53
N TYR A 172 -4.31 -15.05 0.97
CA TYR A 172 -3.10 -14.25 0.82
C TYR A 172 -3.12 -13.04 1.77
N THR A 173 -2.12 -12.94 2.65
CA THR A 173 -1.95 -11.84 3.59
C THR A 173 -1.09 -10.73 2.98
N PHE A 174 -1.56 -9.50 3.06
CA PHE A 174 -0.84 -8.28 2.70
C PHE A 174 -0.30 -7.67 3.99
N GLN A 175 1.00 -7.83 4.22
CA GLN A 175 1.69 -7.26 5.37
C GLN A 175 2.39 -5.97 4.94
N VAL A 176 2.16 -4.90 5.70
CA VAL A 176 2.82 -3.61 5.52
C VAL A 176 3.85 -3.40 6.62
N THR A 177 5.01 -2.87 6.24
CA THR A 177 6.05 -2.40 7.16
C THR A 177 6.24 -0.90 6.96
N ILE A 178 6.13 -0.16 8.06
CA ILE A 178 6.28 1.29 8.13
C ILE A 178 7.53 1.57 8.94
N THR A 179 8.51 2.25 8.35
CA THR A 179 9.73 2.67 9.07
C THR A 179 9.77 4.18 9.14
N ASN A 180 9.44 4.74 10.30
CA ASN A 180 9.54 6.17 10.55
C ASN A 180 10.97 6.56 10.91
N THR A 181 11.50 7.60 10.28
CA THR A 181 12.77 8.24 10.67
C THR A 181 12.47 9.35 11.67
N LEU A 182 12.89 9.15 12.92
CA LEU A 182 12.67 10.11 14.00
C LEU A 182 13.66 11.27 13.92
N SER A 183 13.32 12.40 14.54
CA SER A 183 14.20 13.59 14.58
C SER A 183 15.54 13.34 15.29
N SER A 184 15.64 12.29 16.13
CA SER A 184 16.90 11.83 16.72
C SER A 184 17.82 11.11 15.73
N GLY A 185 17.30 10.74 14.56
CA GLY A 185 17.93 9.83 13.60
C GLY A 185 17.70 8.34 13.90
N ASP A 186 16.93 8.02 14.95
CA ASP A 186 16.50 6.65 15.23
C ASP A 186 15.34 6.24 14.32
N GLU A 187 15.14 4.94 14.15
CA GLU A 187 14.02 4.38 13.39
C GLU A 187 12.95 3.80 14.33
N LEU A 188 11.68 4.10 14.02
CA LEU A 188 10.52 3.42 14.60
C LEU A 188 9.87 2.55 13.53
N VAL A 189 9.98 1.23 13.70
CA VAL A 189 9.44 0.22 12.78
C VAL A 189 8.10 -0.31 13.31
N ILE A 190 7.07 -0.24 12.47
CA ILE A 190 5.74 -0.80 12.72
C ILE A 190 5.46 -1.82 11.63
N ILE A 191 5.09 -3.04 12.01
CA ILE A 191 4.72 -4.11 11.09
C ILE A 191 3.26 -4.45 11.33
N GLN A 192 2.45 -4.38 10.28
CA GLN A 192 1.02 -4.65 10.32
C GLN A 192 0.70 -5.76 9.33
N ASP A 193 0.21 -6.90 9.81
CA ASP A 193 -0.49 -7.87 8.97
C ASP A 193 -1.88 -7.28 8.66
N ASP A 194 -1.93 -6.32 7.74
CA ASP A 194 -3.09 -5.45 7.55
C ASP A 194 -4.36 -6.24 7.23
N VAL A 195 -4.26 -7.18 6.28
CA VAL A 195 -5.41 -7.96 5.80
C VAL A 195 -4.98 -9.22 5.10
N ALA A 196 -5.86 -10.23 5.10
CA ALA A 196 -5.80 -11.31 4.14
C ALA A 196 -7.11 -11.46 3.36
N TRP A 197 -6.99 -11.81 2.08
CA TRP A 197 -8.12 -12.13 1.20
C TRP A 197 -7.93 -13.48 0.54
N ASP A 198 -9.04 -14.20 0.41
CA ASP A 198 -9.14 -15.44 -0.34
C ASP A 198 -9.18 -15.11 -1.84
N LEU A 199 -8.12 -15.51 -2.55
CA LEU A 199 -7.96 -15.22 -3.97
C LEU A 199 -8.27 -16.48 -4.78
N ASP A 200 -9.44 -16.51 -5.42
CA ASP A 200 -9.90 -17.60 -6.28
C ASP A 200 -9.80 -17.20 -7.76
N PHE A 201 -8.60 -17.31 -8.33
CA PHE A 201 -8.30 -16.87 -9.70
C PHE A 201 -8.03 -18.03 -10.65
N GLU A 202 -7.62 -19.20 -10.15
CA GLU A 202 -7.38 -20.37 -11.00
C GLU A 202 -8.71 -21.03 -11.35
N SER A 203 -9.63 -21.14 -10.38
CA SER A 203 -10.95 -21.73 -10.62
C SER A 203 -11.95 -20.75 -11.25
N ASN A 204 -11.73 -19.43 -11.11
CA ASN A 204 -12.63 -18.38 -11.58
C ASN A 204 -11.94 -17.24 -12.36
N LYS A 205 -11.36 -17.59 -13.53
CA LYS A 205 -10.61 -16.63 -14.37
C LYS A 205 -11.44 -15.48 -14.95
N GLU A 206 -12.74 -15.66 -15.16
CA GLU A 206 -13.63 -14.69 -15.82
C GLU A 206 -14.47 -13.83 -14.85
N GLY A 207 -14.42 -14.13 -13.55
CA GLY A 207 -15.11 -13.39 -12.49
C GLY A 207 -16.61 -13.71 -12.35
N PRO A 208 -17.32 -13.05 -11.41
CA PRO A 208 -16.83 -11.98 -10.52
C PRO A 208 -15.83 -12.49 -9.48
N TRP A 209 -14.86 -11.65 -9.09
CA TRP A 209 -13.85 -11.98 -8.10
C TRP A 209 -14.25 -11.40 -6.74
N ASP A 210 -14.83 -12.24 -5.89
CA ASP A 210 -15.41 -11.80 -4.62
C ASP A 210 -14.35 -11.44 -3.55
N MET A 211 -13.10 -11.92 -3.66
CA MET A 211 -11.94 -11.60 -2.79
C MET A 211 -12.35 -11.41 -1.31
N ASN A 212 -12.90 -12.46 -0.71
CA ASN A 212 -13.47 -12.38 0.65
C ASN A 212 -12.36 -12.36 1.70
N THR A 213 -12.61 -11.70 2.82
CA THR A 213 -11.66 -11.69 3.93
C THR A 213 -11.46 -13.09 4.53
N CYS A 214 -10.21 -13.36 4.90
CA CYS A 214 -9.74 -14.54 5.62
C CYS A 214 -8.64 -14.10 6.62
#